data_AF-A0A1F9M8S4-F1
#
_entry.id   AF-A0A1F9M8S4-F1
#
_cell.length_a   1.000
_cell.length_b   1.000
_cell.length_c   1.000
_cell.angle_alpha   90.00
_cell.angle_beta   90.00
_cell.angle_gamma   90.00
#
_symmetry.space_group_name_H-M   'P 1'
#
loop_
_entity.id
_entity.type
_entity.pdbx_description
1 polymer ?
#
loop_
_entity_poly.entity_id
_entity_poly.type
_entity_poly.pdbx_seq_one_letter_code
_entity_poly.pdbx_strand_id
1 'polypeptide(L)'
;MLDTDTKRRIDTARDILVGKVPDPKSQVEQITIALIYKFMDDMDAESEEFGGKRKFFAKEFARYGWAKLMRAGLGGHETLNLYAEAIAKMPENPGIPPLFRDIFKNAYLPYRDPCSEVGTLVLKQLVSWE
;
A
#
# COMPACT_ATOMS: atom_id res chain seq x y z
N MET A 1 15.01 19.03 2.76
CA MET A 1 14.80 19.40 1.33
C MET A 1 14.50 18.09 0.62
N LEU A 2 13.30 17.92 0.05
CA LEU A 2 12.95 16.67 -0.66
C LEU A 2 13.86 16.53 -1.87
N ASP A 3 14.63 15.44 -1.89
CA ASP A 3 15.68 15.18 -2.88
C ASP A 3 15.09 15.11 -4.30
N THR A 4 15.83 15.57 -5.31
CA THR A 4 15.35 15.68 -6.72
C THR A 4 14.87 14.34 -7.26
N ASP A 5 15.47 13.24 -6.78
CA ASP A 5 15.05 11.87 -7.05
C ASP A 5 13.68 11.51 -6.48
N THR A 6 13.38 11.97 -5.25
CA THR A 6 12.04 11.75 -4.64
C THR A 6 10.97 12.46 -5.45
N LYS A 7 11.27 13.67 -5.94
CA LYS A 7 10.34 14.44 -6.78
C LYS A 7 10.07 13.76 -8.12
N ARG A 8 11.12 13.26 -8.80
CA ARG A 8 11.00 12.52 -10.06
C ARG A 8 10.23 11.21 -9.89
N ARG A 9 10.47 10.48 -8.80
CA ARG A 9 9.74 9.25 -8.45
C ARG A 9 8.23 9.51 -8.29
N ILE A 10 7.88 10.59 -7.60
CA ILE A 10 6.49 11.04 -7.42
C ILE A 10 5.87 11.43 -8.77
N ASP A 11 6.59 12.17 -9.62
CA ASP A 11 6.09 12.55 -10.96
C ASP A 11 5.86 11.32 -11.87
N THR A 12 6.74 10.31 -11.85
CA THR A 12 6.53 9.06 -12.61
C THR A 12 5.31 8.28 -12.12
N ALA A 13 5.11 8.19 -10.80
CA ALA A 13 3.91 7.55 -10.25
C ALA A 13 2.63 8.31 -10.66
N ARG A 14 2.71 9.65 -10.71
CA ARG A 14 1.61 10.51 -11.16
C ARG A 14 1.30 10.30 -12.65
N ASP A 15 2.30 10.20 -13.51
CA ASP A 15 2.09 10.00 -14.95
C ASP A 15 1.45 8.64 -15.27
N ILE A 16 1.72 7.60 -14.48
CA ILE A 16 1.05 6.29 -14.60
C ILE A 16 -0.44 6.40 -14.22
N LEU A 17 -0.78 7.30 -13.29
CA LEU A 17 -2.15 7.54 -12.84
C LEU A 17 -2.95 8.44 -13.80
N VAL A 18 -2.26 9.36 -14.49
CA VAL A 18 -2.84 10.25 -15.50
C VAL A 18 -3.30 9.42 -16.70
N GLY A 19 -4.61 9.24 -16.82
CA GLY A 19 -5.26 8.55 -17.95
C GLY A 19 -6.10 7.33 -17.57
N LYS A 20 -5.91 6.74 -16.38
CA LYS A 20 -6.73 5.61 -15.89
C LYS A 20 -7.65 5.94 -14.71
N VAL A 21 -7.33 6.99 -13.95
CA VAL A 21 -8.22 7.54 -12.90
C VAL A 21 -8.56 8.99 -13.29
N PRO A 22 -9.81 9.30 -13.65
CA PRO A 22 -10.18 10.63 -14.12
C PRO A 22 -10.23 11.68 -13.00
N ASP A 23 -10.25 11.25 -11.73
CA ASP A 23 -10.38 12.12 -10.56
C ASP A 23 -9.04 12.28 -9.80
N PRO A 24 -8.41 13.48 -9.82
CA PRO A 24 -7.14 13.74 -9.16
C PRO A 24 -7.17 13.55 -7.65
N LYS A 25 -8.33 13.77 -7.00
CA LYS A 25 -8.48 13.59 -5.55
C LYS A 25 -8.37 12.13 -5.17
N SER A 26 -9.04 11.25 -5.91
CA SER A 26 -8.99 9.81 -5.73
C SER A 26 -7.58 9.25 -5.95
N GLN A 27 -6.79 9.84 -6.87
CA GLN A 27 -5.39 9.46 -7.07
C GLN A 27 -4.53 9.75 -5.84
N VAL A 28 -4.68 10.94 -5.25
CA VAL A 28 -3.92 11.33 -4.05
C VAL A 28 -4.28 10.43 -2.87
N GLU A 29 -5.57 10.16 -2.65
CA GLU A 29 -6.01 9.29 -1.56
C GLU A 29 -5.43 7.86 -1.68
N GLN A 30 -5.39 7.29 -2.89
CA GLN A 30 -4.81 5.97 -3.14
C GLN A 30 -3.30 5.93 -2.89
N ILE A 31 -2.57 6.97 -3.32
CA ILE A 31 -1.14 7.09 -3.03
C ILE A 31 -0.92 7.20 -1.52
N THR A 32 -1.70 8.03 -0.82
CA THR A 32 -1.57 8.23 0.63
C THR A 32 -1.79 6.92 1.39
N ILE A 33 -2.83 6.15 1.04
CA ILE A 33 -3.09 4.86 1.68
C ILE A 33 -1.95 3.87 1.41
N ALA A 34 -1.47 3.78 0.17
CA ALA A 34 -0.35 2.91 -0.18
C ALA A 34 0.96 3.30 0.53
N LEU A 35 1.21 4.60 0.70
CA LEU A 35 2.36 5.10 1.46
C LEU A 35 2.25 4.78 2.96
N ILE A 36 1.08 4.96 3.58
CA ILE A 36 0.85 4.57 4.97
C ILE A 36 1.06 3.07 5.15
N TYR A 37 0.54 2.28 4.21
CA TYR A 37 0.69 0.84 4.21
C TYR A 37 2.15 0.41 4.15
N LYS A 38 2.92 1.00 3.23
CA LYS A 38 4.37 0.78 3.13
C LYS A 38 5.09 1.22 4.39
N PHE A 39 4.79 2.40 4.93
CA PHE A 39 5.37 2.91 6.16
C PHE A 39 5.16 1.97 7.36
N MET A 40 3.99 1.34 7.44
CA MET A 40 3.73 0.33 8.47
C MET A 40 4.59 -0.94 8.28
N ASP A 41 4.86 -1.36 7.05
CA ASP A 41 5.70 -2.53 6.78
C ASP A 41 7.17 -2.20 7.03
N ASP A 42 7.64 -1.03 6.58
CA ASP A 42 8.99 -0.51 6.82
C ASP A 42 9.28 -0.42 8.32
N MET A 43 8.35 0.11 9.13
CA MET A 43 8.48 0.15 10.59
C MET A 43 8.53 -1.25 11.22
N ASP A 44 7.77 -2.20 10.69
CA ASP A 44 7.78 -3.59 11.16
C ASP A 44 9.08 -4.30 10.76
N ALA A 45 9.63 -4.01 9.58
CA ALA A 45 10.90 -4.53 9.07
C ALA A 45 12.10 -3.96 9.85
N GLU A 46 12.15 -2.65 10.09
CA GLU A 46 13.13 -2.02 10.96
C GLU A 46 13.04 -2.63 12.37
N SER A 47 11.83 -2.75 12.92
CA SER A 47 11.67 -3.36 14.23
C SER A 47 12.16 -4.81 14.27
N GLU A 48 12.03 -5.59 13.19
CA GLU A 48 12.55 -6.95 13.08
C GLU A 48 14.08 -6.97 12.98
N GLU A 49 14.68 -6.05 12.23
CA GLU A 49 16.13 -5.89 12.07
C GLU A 49 16.83 -5.51 13.40
N PHE A 50 16.19 -4.68 14.21
CA PHE A 50 16.67 -4.33 15.56
C PHE A 50 16.34 -5.39 16.63
N GLY A 51 15.90 -6.60 16.24
CA GLY A 51 15.63 -7.73 17.15
C GLY A 51 14.27 -7.66 17.86
N GLY A 52 13.40 -6.75 17.45
CA GLY A 52 12.00 -6.67 17.86
C GLY A 52 11.10 -7.62 17.06
N LYS A 53 9.79 -7.48 17.24
CA LYS A 53 8.77 -8.28 16.54
C LYS A 53 7.83 -7.36 15.79
N ARG A 54 7.40 -7.79 14.60
CA ARG A 54 6.33 -7.16 13.85
C ARG A 54 5.10 -6.97 14.73
N LYS A 55 4.54 -5.76 14.74
CA LYS A 55 3.35 -5.36 15.50
C LYS A 55 2.15 -5.14 14.59
N PHE A 56 2.37 -4.59 13.41
CA PHE A 56 1.29 -4.26 12.48
C PHE A 56 0.90 -5.49 11.65
N PHE A 57 1.86 -6.13 11.01
CA PHE A 57 1.70 -7.32 10.19
C PHE A 57 2.04 -8.59 10.98
N ALA A 58 1.35 -8.79 12.10
CA ALA A 58 1.55 -9.93 12.99
C ALA A 58 0.37 -10.91 12.97
N LYS A 59 0.62 -12.17 13.34
CA LYS A 59 -0.41 -13.23 13.47
C LYS A 59 -1.24 -13.39 12.19
N GLU A 60 -2.57 -13.21 12.29
CA GLU A 60 -3.53 -13.32 11.18
C GLU A 60 -3.35 -12.25 10.09
N PHE A 61 -2.66 -11.15 10.42
CA PHE A 61 -2.36 -10.07 9.50
C PHE A 61 -0.98 -10.21 8.83
N ALA A 62 -0.17 -11.18 9.22
CA ALA A 62 1.17 -11.39 8.63
C ALA A 62 1.13 -11.76 7.14
N ARG A 63 0.01 -12.32 6.67
CA ARG A 63 -0.21 -12.62 5.24
C ARG A 63 -0.38 -11.36 4.39
N TYR A 64 -0.74 -10.24 5.00
CA TYR A 64 -0.90 -8.96 4.31
C TYR A 64 0.43 -8.18 4.24
N GLY A 65 1.53 -8.64 4.84
CA GLY A 65 2.81 -7.93 4.79
C GLY A 65 3.25 -7.59 3.36
N TRP A 66 3.94 -6.47 3.18
CA TRP A 66 4.36 -5.97 1.87
C TRP A 66 5.20 -7.00 1.11
N ALA A 67 6.13 -7.66 1.80
CA ALA A 67 6.92 -8.76 1.25
C ALA A 67 6.10 -9.95 0.73
N LYS A 68 4.88 -10.16 1.26
CA LYS A 68 3.95 -11.20 0.78
C LYS A 68 3.16 -10.74 -0.43
N LEU A 69 2.72 -9.48 -0.45
CA LEU A 69 2.06 -8.84 -1.59
C LEU A 69 2.95 -8.81 -2.83
N MET A 70 4.24 -8.52 -2.62
CA MET A 70 5.25 -8.37 -3.68
C MET A 70 6.03 -9.66 -3.97
N ARG A 71 5.59 -10.79 -3.40
CA ARG A 71 6.19 -12.10 -3.69
C ARG A 71 6.11 -12.36 -5.20
N ALA A 72 7.25 -12.69 -5.80
CA ALA A 72 7.47 -12.86 -7.26
C ALA A 72 6.63 -13.97 -7.96
N GLY A 73 5.59 -14.50 -7.32
CA GLY A 73 4.71 -15.54 -7.87
C GLY A 73 3.23 -15.16 -7.91
N LEU A 74 2.83 -13.98 -7.41
CA LEU A 74 1.43 -13.54 -7.46
C LEU A 74 1.16 -12.78 -8.76
N GLY A 75 0.09 -13.18 -9.48
CA GLY A 75 -0.38 -12.43 -10.63
C GLY A 75 -0.90 -11.04 -10.23
N GLY A 76 -0.89 -10.07 -11.15
CA GLY A 76 -1.33 -8.70 -10.85
C GLY A 76 -2.77 -8.58 -10.30
N HIS A 77 -3.61 -9.56 -10.59
CA HIS A 77 -4.97 -9.70 -10.05
C HIS A 77 -4.97 -10.27 -8.62
N GLU A 78 -4.11 -11.26 -8.33
CA GLU A 78 -3.99 -11.86 -6.99
C GLU A 78 -3.39 -10.86 -5.99
N THR A 79 -2.36 -10.11 -6.40
CA THR A 79 -1.81 -9.02 -5.58
C THR A 79 -2.87 -7.98 -5.25
N LEU A 80 -3.72 -7.62 -6.22
CA LEU A 80 -4.79 -6.64 -6.01
C LEU A 80 -5.86 -7.18 -5.06
N ASN A 81 -6.26 -8.44 -5.19
CA ASN A 81 -7.22 -9.07 -4.28
C ASN A 81 -6.68 -9.14 -2.85
N LEU A 82 -5.41 -9.54 -2.67
CA LEU A 82 -4.77 -9.54 -1.36
C LEU A 82 -4.68 -8.14 -0.77
N TYR A 83 -4.38 -7.12 -1.58
CA TYR A 83 -4.32 -5.74 -1.14
C TYR A 83 -5.71 -5.22 -0.74
N ALA A 84 -6.74 -5.48 -1.55
CA ALA A 84 -8.11 -5.10 -1.23
C ALA A 84 -8.60 -5.78 0.05
N GLU A 85 -8.28 -7.06 0.24
CA GLU A 85 -8.58 -7.80 1.47
C GLU A 85 -7.82 -7.21 2.66
N ALA A 86 -6.54 -6.86 2.49
CA ALA A 86 -5.74 -6.22 3.53
C ALA A 86 -6.39 -4.91 3.97
N ILE A 87 -6.71 -4.00 3.05
CA ILE A 87 -7.32 -2.70 3.39
C ILE A 87 -8.67 -2.89 4.09
N ALA A 88 -9.47 -3.90 3.69
CA ALA A 88 -10.73 -4.20 4.35
C ALA A 88 -10.57 -4.78 5.77
N LYS A 89 -9.48 -5.53 6.02
CA LYS A 89 -9.22 -6.22 7.29
C LYS A 89 -8.35 -5.44 8.26
N MET A 90 -7.51 -4.52 7.79
CA MET A 90 -6.65 -3.69 8.64
C MET A 90 -7.41 -2.86 9.69
N PRO A 91 -8.61 -2.31 9.43
CA PRO A 91 -9.40 -1.62 10.46
C PRO A 91 -9.71 -2.50 11.70
N GLU A 92 -9.79 -3.82 11.52
CA GLU A 92 -10.08 -4.78 12.59
C GLU A 92 -8.82 -5.15 13.40
N ASN A 93 -7.63 -4.78 12.92
CA ASN A 93 -6.37 -5.15 13.56
C ASN A 93 -6.11 -4.30 14.82
N PRO A 94 -6.08 -4.90 16.02
CA PRO A 94 -5.83 -4.17 17.26
C PRO A 94 -4.38 -3.68 17.39
N GLY A 95 -3.45 -4.24 16.59
CA GLY A 95 -2.05 -3.81 16.53
C GLY A 95 -1.84 -2.48 15.81
N ILE A 96 -2.86 -2.00 15.08
CA ILE A 96 -2.79 -0.75 14.33
C ILE A 96 -3.27 0.44 15.20
N PRO A 97 -2.52 1.55 15.24
CA PRO A 97 -2.93 2.79 15.87
C PRO A 97 -4.33 3.24 15.39
N PRO A 98 -5.17 3.81 16.28
CA PRO A 98 -6.51 4.26 15.94
C PRO A 98 -6.56 5.17 14.70
N LEU A 99 -5.57 6.06 14.58
CA LEU A 99 -5.43 6.97 13.43
C LEU A 99 -5.41 6.21 12.09
N PHE A 100 -4.58 5.17 11.97
CA PHE A 100 -4.47 4.40 10.73
C PHE A 100 -5.73 3.55 10.50
N ARG A 101 -6.34 3.01 11.56
CA ARG A 101 -7.62 2.30 11.45
C ARG A 101 -8.74 3.20 10.91
N ASP A 102 -8.82 4.44 11.38
CA ASP A 102 -9.80 5.41 10.87
C ASP A 102 -9.51 5.80 9.41
N ILE A 103 -8.24 5.91 9.03
CA ILE A 103 -7.85 6.15 7.62
C ILE A 103 -8.29 4.97 6.73
N PHE A 104 -7.99 3.73 7.13
CA PHE A 104 -8.40 2.53 6.36
C PHE A 104 -9.92 2.32 6.34
N LYS A 105 -10.63 2.68 7.43
CA LYS A 105 -12.10 2.56 7.50
C LYS A 105 -12.80 3.53 6.55
N ASN A 106 -12.22 4.72 6.37
CA ASN A 106 -12.73 5.75 5.45
C ASN A 106 -12.12 5.65 4.05
N ALA A 107 -11.18 4.70 3.83
CA ALA A 107 -10.58 4.47 2.54
C ALA A 107 -11.63 3.93 1.56
N TYR A 108 -12.05 4.79 0.63
CA TYR A 108 -12.87 4.35 -0.47
C TYR A 108 -11.96 3.67 -1.50
N LEU A 109 -12.08 2.35 -1.66
CA LEU A 109 -11.54 1.63 -2.80
C LEU A 109 -12.60 1.66 -3.92
N PRO A 110 -12.47 2.54 -4.94
CA PRO A 110 -13.41 2.57 -6.06
C PRO A 110 -13.34 1.29 -6.92
N TYR A 111 -12.35 0.42 -6.68
CA TYR A 111 -12.07 -0.76 -7.47
C TYR A 111 -12.85 -1.97 -6.97
N ARG A 112 -14.16 -1.98 -7.24
CA ARG A 112 -14.96 -3.22 -7.28
C ARG A 112 -14.89 -3.92 -8.65
N ASP A 113 -14.27 -3.28 -9.64
CA ASP A 113 -14.09 -3.84 -10.97
C ASP A 113 -12.66 -4.38 -11.18
N PRO A 114 -12.51 -5.63 -11.68
CA PRO A 114 -11.22 -6.31 -11.90
C PRO A 114 -10.31 -5.69 -12.98
N CYS A 115 -10.65 -4.51 -13.50
CA CYS A 115 -9.90 -3.77 -14.53
C CYS A 115 -8.78 -2.86 -13.93
N SER A 116 -8.57 -2.92 -12.62
CA SER A 116 -7.72 -2.01 -11.85
C SER A 116 -6.23 -2.33 -11.90
N GLU A 117 -5.64 -2.37 -13.09
CA GLU A 117 -4.18 -2.43 -13.28
C GLU A 117 -3.44 -1.30 -12.53
N VAL A 118 -4.14 -0.18 -12.27
CA VAL A 118 -3.61 1.02 -11.62
C VAL A 118 -3.14 0.77 -10.18
N GLY A 119 -3.93 0.07 -9.35
CA GLY A 119 -3.54 -0.20 -7.96
C GLY A 119 -2.25 -1.02 -7.89
N THR A 120 -2.19 -2.07 -8.71
CA THR A 120 -1.00 -2.91 -8.85
C THR A 120 0.19 -2.13 -9.43
N LEU A 121 -0.04 -1.20 -10.36
CA LEU A 121 1.02 -0.35 -10.93
C LEU A 121 1.59 0.62 -9.90
N VAL A 122 0.77 1.24 -9.05
CA VAL A 122 1.23 2.11 -7.96
C VAL A 122 2.06 1.32 -6.95
N LEU A 123 1.59 0.14 -6.55
CA LEU A 123 2.34 -0.75 -5.65
C LEU A 123 3.68 -1.17 -6.26
N LYS A 124 3.70 -1.57 -7.54
CA LYS A 124 4.93 -1.89 -8.28
C LYS A 124 5.89 -0.69 -8.39
N GLN A 125 5.36 0.51 -8.61
CA GLN A 125 6.15 1.73 -8.68
C GLN A 125 6.81 2.03 -7.33
N LEU A 126 6.09 1.86 -6.21
CA LEU A 126 6.61 2.03 -4.86
C LEU A 126 7.70 1.00 -4.50
N VAL A 127 7.68 -0.20 -5.11
CA VAL A 127 8.75 -1.20 -5.00
C VAL A 127 9.96 -0.85 -5.85
N SER A 128 9.76 -0.27 -7.03
CA SER A 128 10.87 0.25 -7.86
C SER A 128 11.63 1.42 -7.21
N TRP A 129 11.24 1.88 -6.02
CA TRP A 129 11.91 2.95 -5.29
C TRP A 129 12.98 2.44 -4.31
N GLU A 130 13.09 1.11 -4.14
CA GLU A 130 14.21 0.43 -3.47
C GLU A 130 15.33 0.12 -4.48
#